data_AF-A0A9W3CMD2-F1
#
_entry.id   AF-A0A9W3CMD2-F1
#
_cell.length_a   1.000
_cell.length_b   1.000
_cell.length_c   1.000
_cell.angle_alpha   90.00
_cell.angle_beta   90.00
_cell.angle_gamma   90.00
#
_symmetry.space_group_name_H-M   'P 1'
#
loop_
_entity.id
_entity.type
_entity.pdbx_description
1 polymer ?
#
loop_
_entity_poly.entity_id
_entity_poly.type
_entity_poly.pdbx_seq_one_letter_code
_entity_poly.pdbx_strand_id
1 'polypeptide(L)'
;MHDGYTNKHTFEHNGKKTVLVPLTPKEVHEDQLQLQKKKKIDLKPDQSKQHNLYAKTGEIKRILYSQNSFVLLRFKENLLTVANKTPDYPSELSSLLQEYKDIFPEDNPIGLPPIRGIEHQIDFVPGATLPNRPSYRTNPVETKELQKQVEELMEKGHIRESMSPCAVPVLLVPKKD
;
A
#
# COMPACT_ATOMS: atom_id res chain seq x y z
N MET A 1 0.77 -19.14 -22.98
CA MET A 1 -0.13 -18.38 -23.89
C MET A 1 -1.51 -18.31 -23.25
N HIS A 2 -2.09 -17.10 -23.14
CA HIS A 2 -3.42 -16.85 -22.54
C HIS A 2 -4.38 -16.43 -23.65
N ASP A 3 -5.58 -16.99 -23.63
CA ASP A 3 -6.55 -16.86 -24.72
C ASP A 3 -7.50 -15.64 -24.57
N GLY A 4 -7.42 -14.86 -23.49
CA GLY A 4 -8.17 -13.59 -23.30
C GLY A 4 -9.70 -13.69 -23.19
N TYR A 5 -10.34 -14.65 -23.87
CA TYR A 5 -11.78 -14.84 -23.96
C TYR A 5 -12.26 -15.98 -23.05
N THR A 6 -11.55 -17.12 -23.04
CA THR A 6 -11.94 -18.30 -22.25
C THR A 6 -11.19 -18.47 -20.93
N ASN A 7 -10.34 -17.50 -20.59
CA ASN A 7 -9.47 -17.50 -19.40
C ASN A 7 -8.63 -18.78 -19.23
N LYS A 8 -8.28 -19.42 -20.35
CA LYS A 8 -7.42 -20.62 -20.39
C LYS A 8 -5.95 -20.20 -20.43
N HIS A 9 -5.12 -20.85 -19.61
CA HIS A 9 -3.68 -20.64 -19.60
C HIS A 9 -2.96 -21.91 -20.03
N THR A 10 -2.17 -21.83 -21.10
CA THR A 10 -1.37 -22.96 -21.57
C THR A 10 0.10 -22.69 -21.31
N PHE A 11 0.78 -23.66 -20.69
CA PHE A 11 2.23 -23.63 -20.48
C PHE A 11 2.83 -25.04 -20.63
N GLU A 12 4.13 -25.10 -20.87
CA GLU A 12 4.87 -26.36 -21.04
C GLU A 12 5.79 -26.57 -19.84
N HIS A 13 5.74 -27.77 -19.26
CA HIS A 13 6.60 -28.15 -18.13
C HIS A 13 7.07 -29.60 -18.33
N ASN A 14 8.37 -29.83 -18.29
CA ASN A 14 9.01 -31.14 -18.52
C ASN A 14 8.60 -31.81 -19.84
N GLY A 15 8.48 -31.03 -20.93
CA GLY A 15 8.07 -31.52 -22.25
C GLY A 15 6.59 -31.92 -22.35
N LYS A 16 5.78 -31.65 -21.31
CA LYS A 16 4.33 -31.84 -21.32
C LYS A 16 3.63 -30.51 -21.37
N LYS A 17 2.72 -30.37 -22.34
CA LYS A 17 1.85 -29.20 -22.48
C LYS A 17 0.67 -29.32 -21.52
N THR A 18 0.56 -28.38 -20.59
CA THR A 18 -0.52 -28.32 -19.59
C THR A 18 -1.42 -27.13 -19.90
N VAL A 19 -2.74 -27.37 -19.89
CA VAL A 19 -3.76 -26.34 -20.08
C VAL A 19 -4.54 -26.19 -18.78
N LEU A 20 -4.44 -25.02 -18.14
CA LEU A 20 -5.28 -24.64 -17.02
C LEU A 20 -6.58 -24.06 -17.56
N VAL A 21 -7.69 -24.62 -17.09
CA VAL A 21 -9.05 -24.12 -17.35
C VAL A 21 -9.62 -23.52 -16.06
N PRO A 22 -10.45 -22.48 -16.16
CA PRO A 22 -11.12 -21.93 -14.98
C PRO A 22 -12.04 -22.97 -14.36
N LEU A 23 -12.07 -23.02 -13.03
CA LEU A 23 -12.98 -23.89 -12.29
C LEU A 23 -14.43 -23.54 -12.56
N THR A 24 -15.30 -24.55 -12.55
CA THR A 24 -16.74 -24.35 -12.58
C THR A 24 -17.23 -23.79 -11.24
N PRO A 25 -18.39 -23.10 -11.19
CA PRO A 25 -18.94 -22.56 -9.93
C PRO A 25 -19.14 -23.61 -8.82
N LYS A 26 -19.42 -24.87 -9.20
CA LYS A 26 -19.56 -25.98 -8.24
C LYS A 26 -18.22 -26.37 -7.62
N GLU A 27 -17.18 -26.49 -8.44
CA GLU A 27 -15.82 -26.80 -7.97
C GLU A 27 -15.26 -25.70 -7.07
N VAL A 28 -15.53 -24.42 -7.39
CA VAL A 28 -15.15 -23.29 -6.53
C VAL A 28 -15.82 -23.37 -5.16
N HIS A 29 -17.10 -23.75 -5.13
CA HIS A 29 -17.85 -23.88 -3.87
C HIS A 29 -17.31 -25.01 -3.00
N GLU A 30 -17.01 -26.17 -3.60
CA GLU A 30 -16.41 -27.30 -2.89
C GLU A 30 -15.02 -26.96 -2.35
N ASP A 31 -14.18 -26.28 -3.13
CA ASP A 31 -12.83 -25.89 -2.72
C ASP A 31 -12.86 -24.87 -1.56
N GLN A 32 -13.81 -23.92 -1.57
CA GLN A 32 -14.03 -23.02 -0.43
C GLN A 32 -14.44 -23.77 0.85
N LEU A 33 -15.30 -24.79 0.76
CA LEU A 33 -15.67 -25.61 1.90
C LEU A 33 -14.48 -26.41 2.45
N GLN A 34 -13.59 -26.90 1.57
CA GLN A 34 -12.37 -27.59 1.97
C GLN A 34 -11.38 -26.65 2.67
N LEU A 35 -11.19 -25.43 2.16
CA LEU A 35 -10.36 -24.40 2.80
C LEU A 35 -10.87 -24.01 4.19
N GLN A 36 -12.18 -23.89 4.36
CA GLN A 36 -12.79 -23.63 5.67
C GLN A 36 -12.61 -24.79 6.66
N LYS A 37 -12.69 -26.04 6.17
CA LYS A 37 -12.41 -27.24 6.98
C LYS A 37 -10.94 -27.33 7.38
N LYS A 38 -10.01 -27.05 6.46
CA LYS A 38 -8.56 -26.99 6.77
C LYS A 38 -8.24 -25.92 7.82
N LYS A 39 -8.77 -24.69 7.66
CA LYS A 39 -8.67 -23.64 8.69
C LYS A 39 -9.15 -24.10 10.06
N LYS A 40 -10.27 -24.85 10.14
CA LYS A 40 -10.77 -25.40 11.42
C LYS A 40 -9.90 -26.53 11.99
N ILE A 41 -9.18 -27.27 11.15
CA ILE A 41 -8.28 -28.35 11.57
C ILE A 41 -6.94 -27.77 12.08
N ASP A 42 -6.44 -26.71 11.44
CA ASP A 42 -5.27 -25.94 11.89
C ASP A 42 -5.56 -25.10 13.15
N LEU A 43 -6.84 -24.90 13.47
CA LEU A 43 -7.34 -24.30 14.72
C LEU A 43 -7.58 -25.34 15.84
N LYS A 44 -7.13 -26.60 15.69
CA LYS A 44 -7.04 -27.49 16.85
C LYS A 44 -6.11 -26.81 17.88
N PRO A 45 -6.54 -26.63 19.13
CA PRO A 45 -5.77 -25.87 20.11
C PRO A 45 -4.47 -26.61 20.39
N ASP A 46 -3.37 -25.96 20.00
CA ASP A 46 -2.07 -26.23 20.58
C ASP A 46 -2.19 -26.16 22.10
N GLN A 47 -1.61 -27.14 22.80
CA GLN A 47 -1.65 -27.25 24.25
C GLN A 47 -0.70 -26.24 24.94
N SER A 48 -0.44 -25.10 24.32
CA SER A 48 0.16 -23.95 24.97
C SER A 48 -0.97 -23.03 25.47
N LYS A 49 -1.36 -23.20 26.74
CA LYS A 49 -2.22 -22.24 27.44
C LYS A 49 -1.55 -20.86 27.38
N GLN A 50 -1.92 -20.02 26.42
CA GLN A 50 -1.77 -18.58 26.59
C GLN A 50 -2.65 -18.18 27.77
N HIS A 51 -2.02 -17.95 28.92
CA HIS A 51 -2.66 -17.27 30.02
C HIS A 51 -3.03 -15.87 29.53
N ASN A 52 -4.30 -15.64 29.22
CA ASN A 52 -4.79 -14.29 28.99
C ASN A 52 -4.59 -13.50 30.30
N LEU A 53 -3.67 -12.54 30.31
CA LEU A 53 -3.36 -11.66 31.45
C LEU A 53 -4.45 -10.61 31.71
N TYR A 54 -5.55 -10.65 30.95
CA TYR A 54 -6.66 -9.72 31.07
C TYR A 54 -7.80 -10.34 31.87
N ALA A 55 -8.21 -9.66 32.95
CA ALA A 55 -9.34 -10.06 33.76
C ALA A 55 -10.63 -9.40 33.26
N LYS A 56 -11.72 -10.17 33.13
CA LYS A 56 -13.05 -9.62 32.84
C LYS A 56 -13.71 -9.07 34.11
N THR A 57 -14.62 -8.11 33.94
CA THR A 57 -15.34 -7.48 35.07
C THR A 57 -16.06 -8.49 35.98
N GLY A 58 -16.63 -9.55 35.41
CA GLY A 58 -17.30 -10.62 36.17
C GLY A 58 -16.34 -11.45 37.02
N GLU A 59 -15.11 -11.66 36.54
CA GLU A 59 -14.08 -12.41 37.26
C GLU A 59 -13.56 -11.61 38.45
N ILE A 60 -13.34 -10.31 38.26
CA ILE A 60 -12.93 -9.38 39.33
C ILE A 60 -14.01 -9.31 40.42
N LYS A 61 -15.30 -9.21 40.05
CA LYS A 61 -16.41 -9.21 41.02
C LYS A 61 -16.44 -10.52 41.83
N ARG A 62 -16.29 -11.67 41.16
CA ARG A 62 -16.29 -12.97 41.83
C ARG A 62 -15.15 -13.09 42.85
N ILE A 63 -13.96 -12.61 42.51
CA ILE A 63 -12.80 -12.62 43.42
C ILE A 63 -13.04 -11.69 44.62
N LEU A 64 -13.61 -10.49 44.40
CA LEU A 64 -13.96 -9.55 45.46
C LEU A 64 -14.93 -10.14 46.49
N TYR A 65 -15.95 -10.89 46.04
CA TYR A 65 -16.89 -11.56 46.96
C TYR A 65 -16.26 -12.74 47.71
N SER A 66 -15.21 -13.34 47.15
CA SER A 66 -14.53 -14.49 47.77
C SER A 66 -13.54 -14.12 48.88
N GLN A 67 -13.39 -12.83 49.22
CA GLN A 67 -12.45 -12.30 50.23
C GLN A 67 -10.98 -12.72 50.07
N ASN A 68 -10.59 -13.17 48.88
CA ASN A 68 -9.19 -13.48 48.57
C ASN A 68 -8.44 -12.21 48.17
N SER A 69 -7.23 -12.03 48.68
CA SER A 69 -6.32 -10.96 48.26
C SER A 69 -5.81 -11.20 46.84
N PHE A 70 -5.82 -10.17 46.00
CA PHE A 70 -5.33 -10.24 44.63
C PHE A 70 -4.54 -8.97 44.26
N VAL A 71 -3.65 -9.10 43.27
CA VAL A 71 -2.84 -8.00 42.74
C VAL A 71 -3.41 -7.57 41.38
N LEU A 72 -3.76 -6.29 41.25
CA LEU A 72 -4.25 -5.71 40.00
C LEU A 72 -3.14 -4.88 39.34
N LEU A 73 -2.63 -5.34 38.20
CA LEU A 73 -1.74 -4.56 37.34
C LEU A 73 -2.58 -3.67 36.42
N ARG A 74 -2.72 -2.39 36.77
CA ARG A 74 -3.39 -1.40 35.93
C ARG A 74 -2.38 -0.77 34.98
N PHE A 75 -2.43 -1.17 33.71
CA PHE A 75 -1.74 -0.43 32.66
C PHE A 75 -2.57 0.81 32.31
N LYS A 76 -2.04 2.01 32.62
CA LYS A 76 -2.61 3.26 32.15
C LYS A 76 -1.89 3.58 30.84
N GLU A 77 -2.53 3.26 29.72
CA GLU A 77 -2.06 3.69 28.41
C GLU A 77 -1.94 5.22 28.41
N ASN A 78 -0.72 5.74 28.23
CA ASN A 78 -0.56 7.10 27.76
C ASN A 78 -0.99 7.10 26.30
N LEU A 79 -2.28 7.38 26.12
CA LEU A 79 -2.87 8.09 24.99
C LEU A 79 -2.11 7.97 23.66
N LEU A 80 -2.58 7.07 22.80
CA LEU A 80 -2.66 7.38 21.37
C LEU A 80 -3.69 8.51 21.19
N THR A 81 -3.34 9.73 21.62
CA THR A 81 -4.13 10.92 21.26
C THR A 81 -3.91 11.22 19.80
N VAL A 82 -4.94 10.94 19.00
CA VAL A 82 -5.22 11.60 17.71
C VAL A 82 -5.69 13.04 17.98
N ALA A 83 -4.94 13.77 18.81
CA ALA A 83 -5.17 15.18 19.09
C ALA A 83 -3.83 15.87 18.91
N ASN A 84 -3.82 16.88 18.04
CA ASN A 84 -2.69 17.75 17.70
C ASN A 84 -2.09 18.43 18.95
N LYS A 85 -1.40 17.67 19.80
CA LYS A 85 -0.47 18.18 20.79
C LYS A 85 0.91 18.08 20.17
N THR A 86 1.66 19.18 20.25
CA THR A 86 3.09 19.19 20.00
C THR A 86 3.70 18.01 20.78
N PRO A 87 4.24 17.01 20.09
CA PRO A 87 4.82 15.86 20.76
C PRO A 87 5.93 16.33 21.70
N ASP A 88 5.78 15.99 22.98
CA ASP A 88 6.73 16.33 24.05
C ASP A 88 7.93 15.40 23.91
N TYR A 89 8.78 15.71 22.93
CA TYR A 89 9.98 14.95 22.65
C TYR A 89 11.08 15.35 23.64
N PRO A 90 11.94 14.40 24.07
CA PRO A 90 13.22 14.70 24.69
C PRO A 90 13.96 15.81 23.93
N SER A 91 14.66 16.70 24.65
CA SER A 91 15.33 17.86 24.06
C SER A 91 16.29 17.47 22.94
N GLU A 92 16.97 16.32 23.06
CA GLU A 92 17.88 15.77 22.06
C GLU A 92 17.17 15.45 20.73
N LEU A 93 15.95 14.93 20.79
CA LEU A 93 15.15 14.63 19.60
C LEU A 93 14.61 15.90 18.94
N SER A 94 14.27 16.91 19.75
CA SER A 94 13.83 18.22 19.23
C SER A 94 14.95 18.91 18.46
N SER A 95 16.19 18.87 19.00
CA SER A 95 17.37 19.39 18.31
C SER A 95 17.65 18.67 17.00
N LEU A 96 17.53 17.33 16.99
CA LEU A 96 17.74 16.52 15.79
C LEU A 96 16.69 16.82 14.70
N LEU A 97 15.41 16.90 15.06
CA LEU A 97 14.34 17.23 14.11
C LEU A 97 14.50 18.65 13.55
N GLN A 98 15.02 19.58 14.34
CA GLN A 98 15.31 20.94 13.89
C GLN A 98 16.51 20.96 12.93
N GLU A 99 17.55 20.17 13.19
CA GLU A 99 18.73 20.02 12.32
C GLU A 99 18.35 19.48 10.93
N TYR A 100 17.50 18.46 10.88
CA TYR A 100 17.10 17.78 9.64
C TYR A 100 15.72 18.20 9.11
N LYS A 101 15.26 19.41 9.46
CA LYS A 101 13.96 19.93 9.05
C LYS A 101 13.80 20.01 7.53
N ASP A 102 14.91 20.22 6.82
CA ASP A 102 14.99 20.30 5.37
C ASP A 102 14.80 18.94 4.65
N ILE A 103 15.04 17.82 5.35
CA ILE A 103 14.87 16.47 4.79
C ILE A 103 13.41 16.04 4.75
N PHE A 104 12.56 16.59 5.64
CA PHE A 104 11.16 16.20 5.80
C PHE A 104 10.18 17.37 5.55
N PRO A 105 10.20 18.02 4.38
CA PRO A 105 9.18 19.00 4.05
C PRO A 105 7.81 18.32 3.87
N GLU A 106 6.73 19.04 4.13
CA GLU A 106 5.37 18.54 3.92
C GLU A 106 5.08 18.28 2.43
N ASP A 107 5.68 19.11 1.56
CA ASP A 107 5.58 19.03 0.10
C ASP A 107 6.97 18.88 -0.54
N ASN A 108 6.99 18.35 -1.77
CA ASN A 108 8.24 18.24 -2.54
C ASN A 108 8.88 19.62 -2.78
N PRO A 109 10.21 19.74 -2.66
CA PRO A 109 10.91 20.99 -2.93
C PRO A 109 10.76 21.41 -4.39
N ILE A 110 10.75 22.72 -4.61
CA ILE A 110 10.70 23.31 -5.95
C ILE A 110 12.02 23.02 -6.67
N GLY A 111 11.92 22.55 -7.92
CA GLY A 111 13.03 22.29 -8.80
C GLY A 111 13.54 20.86 -8.77
N LEU A 112 14.60 20.63 -9.53
CA LEU A 112 15.32 19.35 -9.56
C LEU A 112 16.36 19.32 -8.44
N PRO A 113 16.64 18.14 -7.87
CA PRO A 113 17.72 18.00 -6.92
C PRO A 113 19.07 18.40 -7.56
N PRO A 114 20.05 18.86 -6.77
CA PRO A 114 21.40 19.15 -7.26
C PRO A 114 21.99 17.93 -7.99
N ILE A 115 22.73 18.16 -9.07
CA ILE A 115 23.38 17.09 -9.84
C ILE A 115 24.37 16.36 -8.93
N ARG A 116 24.15 15.05 -8.69
CA ARG A 116 24.97 14.22 -7.79
C ARG A 116 25.95 13.30 -8.52
N GLY A 117 26.24 13.57 -9.80
CA GLY A 117 27.13 12.77 -10.65
C GLY A 117 26.51 11.49 -11.22
N ILE A 118 25.27 11.16 -10.85
CA ILE A 118 24.48 10.06 -11.40
C ILE A 118 23.17 10.67 -11.91
N GLU A 119 22.90 10.49 -13.20
CA GLU A 119 21.64 10.89 -13.83
C GLU A 119 20.89 9.66 -14.34
N HIS A 120 19.56 9.72 -14.34
CA HIS A 120 18.75 8.63 -14.88
C HIS A 120 18.81 8.64 -16.41
N GLN A 121 19.53 7.68 -16.99
CA GLN A 121 19.57 7.45 -18.43
C GLN A 121 18.59 6.33 -18.81
N ILE A 122 17.84 6.55 -19.89
CA ILE A 122 16.98 5.53 -20.49
C ILE A 122 17.71 4.96 -21.71
N ASP A 123 18.19 3.73 -21.60
CA ASP A 123 18.85 3.04 -22.71
C ASP A 123 17.83 2.47 -23.69
N PHE A 124 17.97 2.81 -24.97
CA PHE A 124 17.12 2.28 -26.02
C PHE A 124 17.68 0.97 -26.58
N VAL A 125 16.78 0.02 -26.81
CA VAL A 125 17.10 -1.19 -27.57
C VAL A 125 17.29 -0.78 -29.04
N PRO A 126 18.40 -1.16 -29.70
CA PRO A 126 18.64 -0.84 -31.11
C PRO A 126 17.48 -1.31 -32.00
N GLY A 127 16.97 -0.42 -32.85
CA GLY A 127 15.83 -0.69 -33.73
C GLY A 127 14.45 -0.55 -33.09
N ALA A 128 14.36 -0.20 -31.79
CA ALA A 128 13.08 0.09 -31.16
C ALA A 128 12.47 1.39 -31.70
N THR A 129 11.17 1.37 -32.00
CA THR A 129 10.40 2.55 -32.42
C THR A 129 9.88 3.32 -31.22
N LEU A 130 10.04 4.64 -31.21
CA LEU A 130 9.45 5.49 -30.18
C LEU A 130 7.92 5.54 -30.32
N PRO A 131 7.15 5.38 -29.24
CA PRO A 131 5.70 5.52 -29.30
C PRO A 131 5.33 6.98 -29.54
N ASN A 132 4.43 7.21 -30.51
CA ASN A 132 3.77 8.50 -30.70
C ASN A 132 2.27 8.23 -30.82
N ARG A 133 1.57 8.28 -29.69
CA ARG A 133 0.14 8.00 -29.59
C ARG A 133 -0.63 9.28 -29.24
N PRO A 134 -1.79 9.52 -29.85
CA PRO A 134 -2.62 10.67 -29.50
C PRO A 134 -3.17 10.54 -28.08
N SER A 135 -3.43 11.69 -27.45
CA SER A 135 -4.05 11.78 -26.13
C SER A 135 -5.43 11.11 -26.12
N TYR A 136 -5.80 10.51 -24.97
CA TYR A 136 -7.16 10.02 -24.80
C TYR A 136 -8.17 11.17 -24.78
N ARG A 137 -9.39 10.89 -25.22
CA ARG A 137 -10.50 11.84 -25.11
C ARG A 137 -10.94 11.89 -23.65
N THR A 138 -10.86 13.08 -23.05
CA THR A 138 -11.26 13.36 -21.67
C THR A 138 -12.51 14.22 -21.63
N ASN A 139 -13.26 14.13 -20.54
CA ASN A 139 -14.40 15.03 -20.30
C ASN A 139 -13.91 16.43 -19.85
N PRO A 140 -14.75 17.48 -19.90
CA PRO A 140 -14.32 18.83 -19.52
C PRO A 140 -13.84 18.98 -18.07
N VAL A 141 -14.25 18.10 -17.16
CA VAL A 141 -13.82 18.13 -15.74
C VAL A 141 -12.42 17.55 -15.62
N GLU A 142 -12.18 16.39 -16.24
CA GLU A 142 -10.88 15.73 -16.32
C GLU A 142 -9.85 16.59 -17.03
N THR A 143 -10.21 17.27 -18.13
CA THR A 143 -9.30 18.17 -18.84
C THR A 143 -8.84 19.33 -17.94
N LYS A 144 -9.75 19.91 -17.14
CA LYS A 144 -9.39 20.97 -16.18
C LYS A 144 -8.46 20.46 -15.09
N GLU A 145 -8.73 19.27 -14.55
CA GLU A 145 -7.88 18.67 -13.51
C GLU A 145 -6.49 18.31 -14.06
N LEU A 146 -6.41 17.74 -15.26
CA LEU A 146 -5.15 17.48 -15.94
C LEU A 146 -4.36 18.76 -16.17
N GLN A 147 -5.02 19.81 -16.65
CA GLN A 147 -4.37 21.10 -16.88
C GLN A 147 -3.82 21.69 -15.57
N LYS A 148 -4.61 21.65 -14.48
CA LYS A 148 -4.17 22.08 -13.16
C LYS A 148 -2.93 21.33 -12.68
N GLN A 149 -2.91 19.99 -12.77
CA GLN A 149 -1.76 19.19 -12.36
C GLN A 149 -0.53 19.45 -13.23
N VAL A 150 -0.70 19.67 -14.53
CA VAL A 150 0.40 20.03 -15.44
C VAL A 150 0.96 21.41 -15.07
N GLU A 151 0.12 22.40 -14.82
CA GLU A 151 0.54 23.75 -14.40
C GLU A 151 1.31 23.70 -13.07
N GLU A 152 0.81 22.95 -12.08
CA GLU A 152 1.50 22.74 -10.80
C GLU A 152 2.89 22.09 -10.98
N LEU A 153 3.02 21.08 -11.86
CA LEU A 153 4.29 20.41 -12.13
C LEU A 153 5.27 21.30 -12.91
N MET A 154 4.75 22.16 -13.80
CA MET A 154 5.53 23.17 -14.52
C MET A 154 6.05 24.25 -13.56
N GLU A 155 5.21 24.76 -12.67
CA GLU A 155 5.59 25.76 -11.65
C GLU A 155 6.64 25.20 -10.68
N LYS A 156 6.50 23.92 -10.28
CA LYS A 156 7.52 23.21 -9.49
C LYS A 156 8.82 22.94 -10.27
N GLY A 157 8.85 23.17 -11.59
CA GLY A 157 10.03 22.93 -12.43
C GLY A 157 10.36 21.44 -12.59
N HIS A 158 9.40 20.54 -12.37
CA HIS A 158 9.57 19.10 -12.54
C HIS A 158 9.41 18.66 -13.99
N ILE A 159 8.61 19.39 -14.76
CA ILE A 159 8.41 19.17 -16.19
C ILE A 159 8.65 20.47 -16.96
N ARG A 160 8.83 20.35 -18.28
CA ARG A 160 8.96 21.48 -19.21
C ARG A 160 8.33 21.14 -20.55
N GLU A 161 7.93 22.16 -21.29
CA GLU A 161 7.49 21.99 -22.68
C GLU A 161 8.61 21.37 -23.52
N SER A 162 8.24 20.49 -24.45
CA SER A 162 9.19 19.80 -25.32
C SER A 162 8.59 19.53 -26.70
N MET A 163 9.46 19.50 -27.71
CA MET A 163 9.12 19.09 -29.08
C MET A 163 9.58 17.65 -29.35
N SER A 164 9.30 16.75 -28.40
CA SER A 164 9.74 15.35 -28.48
C SER A 164 8.99 14.58 -29.58
N PRO A 165 9.67 13.71 -30.36
CA PRO A 165 9.00 12.80 -31.29
C PRO A 165 8.27 11.64 -30.58
N CYS A 166 8.49 11.47 -29.28
CA CYS A 166 7.85 10.45 -28.44
C CYS A 166 6.71 11.07 -27.63
N ALA A 167 5.51 10.50 -27.74
CA ALA A 167 4.32 10.94 -27.02
C ALA A 167 3.48 9.73 -26.56
N VAL A 168 3.10 9.74 -25.28
CA VAL A 168 2.29 8.69 -24.64
C VAL A 168 1.10 9.36 -23.94
N PRO A 169 -0.12 8.84 -24.10
CA PRO A 169 -1.30 9.43 -23.48
C PRO A 169 -1.29 9.28 -21.96
N VAL A 170 -1.84 10.29 -21.27
CA VAL A 170 -2.00 10.31 -19.81
C VAL A 170 -3.37 9.75 -19.42
N LEU A 171 -3.42 9.10 -18.25
CA LEU A 171 -4.65 8.60 -17.63
C LEU A 171 -4.81 9.20 -16.24
N LEU A 172 -5.96 9.84 -15.99
CA LEU A 172 -6.30 10.33 -14.66
C LEU A 172 -6.81 9.16 -13.80
N VAL A 173 -6.24 9.00 -12.61
CA VAL A 173 -6.63 7.96 -11.66
C VAL A 173 -7.15 8.62 -10.39
N PRO A 174 -8.45 8.51 -10.06
CA PRO A 174 -8.97 9.05 -8.82
C PRO A 174 -8.34 8.32 -7.64
N LYS A 175 -7.68 9.06 -6.77
CA LYS A 175 -7.17 8.54 -5.49
C LYS A 175 -8.26 8.65 -4.44
N LYS A 176 -8.23 7.73 -3.48
CA LYS A 176 -9.03 7.84 -2.27
C LYS A 176 -8.25 8.74 -1.32
N ASP A 177 -8.86 9.85 -0.92
CA ASP A 177 -8.37 10.69 0.16
C ASP A 177 -8.52 9.98 1.53
#